data_AF-A0A4Q2D376-F1
#
_entry.id   AF-A0A4Q2D376-F1
#
_cell.length_a   1.000
_cell.length_b   1.000
_cell.length_c   1.000
_cell.angle_alpha   90.00
_cell.angle_beta   90.00
_cell.angle_gamma   90.00
#
_symmetry.space_group_name_H-M   'P 1'
#
loop_
_entity.id
_entity.type
_entity.pdbx_description
1 polymer ?
#
loop_
_entity_poly.entity_id
_entity_poly.type
_entity_poly.pdbx_seq_one_letter_code
_entity_poly.pdbx_strand_id
1 'polypeptide(L)'
;MADFVSRTGPQNTTHAAPPTVPATPPNATASSSATTGTGVIRCTSLPHSCEVTHTDLQDAVLLGDYDQLPPLRLGQLIPWSEMTGPGQMTFSAWAEHCPNMNGEMAYNALSFVEDTNFMNPSRSSPVNLEVREVPGLNRHHLYRNGHPVVGVSAVFLEHSQIMTPSTSGLTQKFIRGILHSQEWERFVAWVCMAFGQPALHAQLAKDALQFSTRPRFDSKDDNKKKTKNLFTNTRSPSTRSANSPNRITADTFALPTDGYIPVYDARSSPFDFHHDLPNISSLPHWQGDIPYGSFVVVGFTLTMYRAKNGNMTLACNIQWAVVVGVPDEDL
;
A
#
# COMPACT_ATOMS: atom_id res chain seq x y z
N MET A 1 12.30 -25.19 21.93
CA MET A 1 12.25 -24.00 22.82
C MET A 1 11.47 -24.39 24.06
N ALA A 2 12.19 -24.70 25.13
CA ALA A 2 11.66 -24.95 26.46
C ALA A 2 12.38 -23.99 27.41
N ASP A 3 11.69 -23.63 28.49
CA ASP A 3 12.13 -22.79 29.62
C ASP A 3 11.83 -21.29 29.52
N PHE A 4 10.56 -20.94 29.77
CA PHE A 4 10.19 -19.67 30.40
C PHE A 4 9.92 -19.94 31.89
N VAL A 5 10.89 -19.58 32.74
CA VAL A 5 10.78 -19.66 34.20
C VAL A 5 10.21 -18.36 34.75
N SER A 6 9.12 -18.52 35.50
CA SER A 6 8.46 -17.51 36.32
C SER A 6 9.37 -16.90 37.40
N ARG A 7 9.27 -15.59 37.63
CA ARG A 7 9.50 -15.00 38.97
C ARG A 7 8.51 -13.88 39.25
N THR A 8 7.80 -14.07 40.36
CA THR A 8 6.92 -13.14 41.08
C THR A 8 7.70 -12.19 41.99
N GLY A 9 7.21 -10.97 42.18
CA GLY A 9 7.29 -10.27 43.48
C GLY A 9 7.64 -8.77 43.43
N PRO A 10 6.94 -7.89 44.18
CA PRO A 10 6.79 -6.47 43.86
C PRO A 10 7.71 -5.53 44.66
N GLN A 11 7.95 -4.32 44.16
CA GLN A 11 8.38 -3.17 44.97
C GLN A 11 7.71 -1.85 44.55
N ASN A 12 7.51 -1.04 45.59
CA ASN A 12 6.62 0.11 45.73
C ASN A 12 7.20 1.42 45.18
N THR A 13 6.30 2.22 44.62
CA THR A 13 6.15 3.69 44.73
C THR A 13 7.38 4.60 44.84
N THR A 14 7.53 5.51 43.87
CA THR A 14 7.82 6.94 44.12
C THR A 14 7.15 7.81 43.06
N HIS A 15 6.27 8.72 43.52
CA HIS A 15 5.67 9.80 42.74
C HIS A 15 6.75 10.81 42.33
N ALA A 16 6.84 11.13 41.04
CA ALA A 16 7.56 12.28 40.52
C ALA A 16 6.61 13.17 39.71
N ALA A 17 6.66 14.47 39.99
CA ALA A 17 5.80 15.52 39.44
C ALA A 17 6.04 15.74 37.92
N PRO A 18 5.03 16.23 37.18
CA PRO A 18 5.15 16.44 35.74
C PRO A 18 6.02 17.67 35.41
N PRO A 19 6.88 17.61 34.38
CA PRO A 19 7.63 18.76 33.93
C PRO A 19 6.77 19.74 33.14
N THR A 20 6.97 21.01 33.46
CA THR A 20 6.35 22.23 32.94
C THR A 20 6.63 22.42 31.44
N VAL A 21 5.58 22.69 30.66
CA VAL A 21 5.62 23.03 29.23
C VAL A 21 6.11 24.47 29.03
N PRO A 22 7.15 24.74 28.23
CA PRO A 22 7.45 26.09 27.75
C PRO A 22 6.61 26.44 26.51
N ALA A 23 6.03 27.64 26.51
CA ALA A 23 5.18 28.16 25.44
C ALA A 23 5.95 29.04 24.42
N THR A 24 5.58 28.87 23.13
CA THR A 24 5.60 29.82 21.97
C THR A 24 6.96 30.31 21.40
N PRO A 25 7.12 30.58 20.07
CA PRO A 25 6.30 31.52 19.26
C PRO A 25 6.02 31.08 17.77
N PRO A 26 5.33 31.90 16.94
CA PRO A 26 4.56 31.46 15.77
C PRO A 26 5.24 31.63 14.40
N ASN A 27 4.57 31.09 13.37
CA ASN A 27 4.64 31.41 11.94
C ASN A 27 5.91 31.02 11.15
N ALA A 28 5.76 29.98 10.32
CA ALA A 28 6.35 29.95 8.98
C ALA A 28 5.29 29.46 7.99
N THR A 29 4.73 30.40 7.24
CA THR A 29 3.76 30.19 6.18
C THR A 29 4.44 29.48 5.00
N ALA A 30 4.35 28.16 4.96
CA ALA A 30 4.72 27.40 3.76
C ALA A 30 3.53 27.42 2.79
N SER A 31 3.65 28.21 1.71
CA SER A 31 2.70 28.23 0.61
C SER A 31 2.75 26.89 -0.14
N SER A 32 1.90 25.94 0.23
CA SER A 32 1.60 24.80 -0.63
C SER A 32 0.61 25.26 -1.70
N SER A 33 1.00 25.17 -2.96
CA SER A 33 0.11 25.31 -4.11
C SER A 33 -0.99 24.25 -4.02
N ALA A 34 -2.13 24.62 -3.44
CA ALA A 34 -3.30 23.77 -3.31
C ALA A 34 -3.89 23.55 -4.70
N THR A 35 -3.79 22.33 -5.20
CA THR A 35 -4.59 21.89 -6.34
C THR A 35 -6.05 21.88 -5.89
N THR A 36 -6.80 22.90 -6.30
CA THR A 36 -8.22 23.16 -5.97
C THR A 36 -9.17 22.18 -6.67
N GLY A 37 -9.04 20.89 -6.35
CA GLY A 37 -10.13 19.93 -6.56
C GLY A 37 -10.98 19.88 -5.30
N THR A 38 -12.30 20.10 -5.42
CA THR A 38 -13.24 19.90 -4.30
C THR A 38 -13.28 18.41 -3.97
N GLY A 39 -12.52 17.99 -2.96
CA GLY A 39 -12.60 16.63 -2.43
C GLY A 39 -13.95 16.35 -1.80
N VAL A 40 -14.46 15.13 -1.98
CA VAL A 40 -15.69 14.67 -1.33
C VAL A 40 -15.34 13.57 -0.34
N ILE A 41 -15.69 13.74 0.91
CA ILE A 41 -15.60 12.67 1.90
C ILE A 41 -16.76 11.71 1.66
N ARG A 42 -16.45 10.46 1.30
CA ARG A 42 -17.46 9.44 1.00
C ARG A 42 -17.82 8.59 2.23
N CYS A 43 -16.87 8.35 3.12
CA CYS A 43 -17.08 7.66 4.39
C CYS A 43 -17.08 8.68 5.54
N THR A 44 -18.26 8.95 6.10
CA THR A 44 -18.43 9.93 7.19
C THR A 44 -18.65 9.28 8.56
N SER A 45 -18.95 7.98 8.59
CA SER A 45 -19.18 7.22 9.82
C SER A 45 -18.87 5.74 9.63
N LEU A 46 -18.51 5.07 10.72
CA LEU A 46 -18.33 3.62 10.79
C LEU A 46 -19.66 2.93 11.16
N PRO A 47 -19.90 1.69 10.71
CA PRO A 47 -21.03 0.89 11.21
C PRO A 47 -20.88 0.59 12.71
N HIS A 48 -21.99 0.25 13.36
CA HIS A 48 -21.98 -0.07 14.80
C HIS A 48 -21.27 -1.40 15.09
N SER A 49 -21.41 -2.38 14.20
CA SER A 49 -20.74 -3.68 14.25
C SER A 49 -19.86 -3.88 13.03
N CYS A 50 -18.74 -4.57 13.18
CA CYS A 50 -17.91 -4.96 12.05
C CYS A 50 -18.57 -6.13 11.30
N GLU A 51 -18.70 -6.01 9.99
CA GLU A 51 -19.28 -7.04 9.12
C GLU A 51 -18.22 -7.98 8.53
N VAL A 52 -16.93 -7.68 8.73
CA VAL A 52 -15.79 -8.36 8.07
C VAL A 52 -14.74 -8.88 9.05
N THR A 53 -15.01 -8.83 10.36
CA THR A 53 -14.16 -9.48 11.36
C THR A 53 -14.64 -10.91 11.53
N HIS A 54 -13.82 -11.87 11.10
CA HIS A 54 -14.11 -13.30 11.11
C HIS A 54 -13.05 -14.02 11.94
N THR A 55 -13.44 -14.51 13.12
CA THR A 55 -12.52 -15.11 14.08
C THR A 55 -11.77 -16.33 13.55
N ASP A 56 -12.39 -17.09 12.64
CA ASP A 56 -11.81 -18.24 11.95
C ASP A 56 -10.75 -17.86 10.90
N LEU A 57 -10.72 -16.61 10.46
CA LEU A 57 -9.69 -16.07 9.56
C LEU A 57 -8.54 -15.39 10.31
N GLN A 58 -8.61 -15.24 11.63
CA GLN A 58 -7.61 -14.54 12.41
C GLN A 58 -6.39 -15.41 12.69
N ASP A 59 -5.21 -14.84 12.51
CA ASP A 59 -3.97 -15.48 12.93
C ASP A 59 -3.84 -15.43 14.45
N ALA A 60 -3.40 -16.54 15.06
CA ALA A 60 -3.24 -16.64 16.51
C ALA A 60 -2.23 -15.62 17.07
N VAL A 61 -1.20 -15.25 16.28
CA VAL A 61 -0.18 -14.27 16.69
C VAL A 61 -0.74 -12.85 16.70
N LEU A 62 -1.76 -12.57 15.89
CA LEU A 62 -2.37 -11.25 15.70
C LEU A 62 -3.70 -11.07 16.43
N LEU A 63 -4.12 -12.04 17.25
CA LEU A 63 -5.48 -12.08 17.82
C LEU A 63 -5.82 -10.79 18.60
N GLY A 64 -4.90 -10.34 19.46
CA GLY A 64 -5.10 -9.12 20.25
C GLY A 64 -5.09 -7.83 19.42
N ASP A 65 -4.50 -7.86 18.23
CA ASP A 65 -4.45 -6.70 17.33
C ASP A 65 -5.78 -6.48 16.59
N TYR A 66 -6.72 -7.42 16.63
CA TYR A 66 -8.02 -7.30 15.97
C TYR A 66 -9.09 -6.63 16.85
N ASP A 67 -8.97 -6.69 18.17
CA ASP A 67 -10.00 -6.27 19.12
C ASP A 67 -10.33 -4.77 19.06
N GLN A 68 -9.34 -3.94 18.74
CA GLN A 68 -9.46 -2.48 18.74
C GLN A 68 -9.60 -1.88 17.33
N LEU A 69 -9.77 -2.72 16.31
CA LEU A 69 -9.84 -2.24 14.95
C LEU A 69 -11.19 -1.59 14.64
N PRO A 70 -11.22 -0.56 13.76
CA PRO A 70 -12.46 0.10 13.41
C PRO A 70 -13.44 -0.91 12.78
N PRO A 71 -14.74 -0.86 13.14
CA PRO A 71 -15.74 -1.68 12.48
C PRO A 71 -15.91 -1.22 11.04
N LEU A 72 -15.94 -2.17 10.10
CA LEU A 72 -16.07 -1.92 8.67
C LEU A 72 -17.32 -2.61 8.12
N ARG A 73 -17.88 -2.03 7.06
CA ARG A 73 -18.99 -2.59 6.30
C ARG A 73 -18.45 -3.49 5.20
N LEU A 74 -19.15 -4.58 4.92
CA LEU A 74 -18.78 -5.50 3.84
C LEU A 74 -18.70 -4.76 2.50
N GLY A 75 -17.62 -5.02 1.79
CA GLY A 75 -17.40 -4.60 0.41
C GLY A 75 -16.91 -5.78 -0.43
N GLN A 76 -16.82 -5.61 -1.74
CA GLN A 76 -16.41 -6.68 -2.63
C GLN A 76 -15.40 -6.20 -3.68
N LEU A 77 -14.31 -6.95 -3.85
CA LEU A 77 -13.48 -6.84 -5.04
C LEU A 77 -13.85 -7.94 -6.04
N ILE A 78 -14.26 -7.53 -7.24
CA ILE A 78 -14.61 -8.44 -8.32
C ILE A 78 -13.34 -8.68 -9.15
N PRO A 79 -12.84 -9.93 -9.21
CA PRO A 79 -11.64 -10.23 -9.97
C PRO A 79 -11.86 -10.05 -11.47
N TRP A 80 -10.78 -9.87 -12.22
CA TRP A 80 -10.85 -9.88 -13.69
C TRP A 80 -10.79 -11.29 -14.28
N SER A 81 -10.46 -12.28 -13.44
CA SER A 81 -10.32 -13.68 -13.81
C SER A 81 -10.93 -14.58 -12.73
N GLU A 82 -11.66 -15.60 -13.16
CA GLU A 82 -12.23 -16.64 -12.29
C GLU A 82 -11.20 -17.74 -11.90
N MET A 83 -9.93 -17.53 -12.21
CA MET A 83 -8.88 -18.50 -11.84
C MET A 83 -8.72 -18.56 -10.32
N THR A 84 -9.02 -19.72 -9.76
CA THR A 84 -8.78 -20.06 -8.36
C THR A 84 -7.27 -20.00 -8.05
N GLY A 85 -6.91 -19.34 -6.96
CA GLY A 85 -5.55 -19.33 -6.43
C GLY A 85 -5.39 -20.24 -5.23
N PRO A 86 -4.29 -20.09 -4.48
CA PRO A 86 -4.02 -20.88 -3.29
C PRO A 86 -4.85 -20.45 -2.06
N GLY A 87 -5.68 -19.41 -2.18
CA GLY A 87 -6.33 -18.74 -1.04
C GLY A 87 -5.41 -17.70 -0.38
N GLN A 88 -5.87 -17.17 0.75
CA GLN A 88 -5.13 -16.22 1.58
C GLN A 88 -4.18 -16.92 2.54
N MET A 89 -3.18 -16.17 3.01
CA MET A 89 -2.12 -16.66 3.90
C MET A 89 -2.41 -16.39 5.38
N THR A 90 -1.96 -17.28 6.27
CA THR A 90 -1.83 -17.01 7.72
C THR A 90 -0.43 -16.48 8.06
N PHE A 91 -0.33 -15.51 8.95
CA PHE A 91 0.95 -14.90 9.33
C PHE A 91 1.90 -15.90 9.99
N SER A 92 1.40 -16.80 10.83
CA SER A 92 2.19 -17.81 11.53
C SER A 92 2.91 -18.79 10.59
N ALA A 93 2.44 -18.93 9.34
CA ALA A 93 3.08 -19.80 8.34
C ALA A 93 4.45 -19.29 7.88
N TRP A 94 4.75 -18.00 8.08
CA TRP A 94 6.03 -17.43 7.70
C TRP A 94 7.22 -18.00 8.48
N ALA A 95 7.01 -18.46 9.71
CA ALA A 95 8.08 -19.06 10.51
C ALA A 95 8.66 -20.32 9.84
N GLU A 96 7.83 -21.06 9.09
CA GLU A 96 8.25 -22.22 8.31
C GLU A 96 8.70 -21.81 6.90
N HIS A 97 7.98 -20.88 6.25
CA HIS A 97 8.25 -20.51 4.87
C HIS A 97 9.49 -19.61 4.67
N CYS A 98 9.79 -18.75 5.65
CA CYS A 98 10.94 -17.84 5.64
C CYS A 98 11.60 -17.85 7.03
N PRO A 99 12.28 -18.94 7.43
CA PRO A 99 12.78 -19.13 8.79
C PRO A 99 13.82 -18.08 9.20
N ASN A 100 14.48 -17.46 8.22
CA ASN A 100 15.49 -16.42 8.42
C ASN A 100 14.91 -14.99 8.44
N MET A 101 13.58 -14.83 8.29
CA MET A 101 12.92 -13.54 8.31
C MET A 101 12.92 -12.95 9.73
N ASN A 102 13.12 -11.63 9.85
CA ASN A 102 12.90 -10.93 11.10
C ASN A 102 11.39 -10.88 11.41
N GLY A 103 10.93 -11.80 12.27
CA GLY A 103 9.51 -11.93 12.63
C GLY A 103 8.94 -10.71 13.35
N GLU A 104 9.74 -9.99 14.14
CA GLU A 104 9.31 -8.76 14.81
C GLU A 104 9.05 -7.64 13.79
N MET A 105 9.94 -7.48 12.82
CA MET A 105 9.75 -6.52 11.72
C MET A 105 8.55 -6.88 10.83
N ALA A 106 8.36 -8.17 10.54
CA ALA A 106 7.22 -8.64 9.75
C ALA A 106 5.89 -8.41 10.50
N TYR A 107 5.86 -8.63 11.82
CA TYR A 107 4.73 -8.31 12.67
C TYR A 107 4.46 -6.80 12.69
N ASN A 108 5.50 -5.99 12.92
CA ASN A 108 5.45 -4.53 12.92
C ASN A 108 4.88 -3.96 11.61
N ALA A 109 5.25 -4.55 10.45
CA ALA A 109 4.68 -4.19 9.16
C ALA A 109 3.17 -4.47 9.04
N LEU A 110 2.69 -5.56 9.65
CA LEU A 110 1.27 -5.94 9.63
C LEU A 110 0.44 -5.15 10.64
N SER A 111 0.99 -4.86 11.82
CA SER A 111 0.34 -4.11 12.89
C SER A 111 0.34 -2.60 12.66
N PHE A 112 1.16 -2.10 11.72
CA PHE A 112 1.16 -0.69 11.32
C PHE A 112 -0.25 -0.20 11.01
N VAL A 113 -0.65 0.92 11.60
CA VAL A 113 -1.99 1.52 11.40
C VAL A 113 -1.90 2.68 10.42
N GLU A 114 -1.18 3.73 10.81
CA GLU A 114 -0.99 4.93 10.01
C GLU A 114 0.19 5.77 10.54
N ASP A 115 0.82 6.50 9.62
CA ASP A 115 1.78 7.56 9.91
C ASP A 115 1.64 8.63 8.83
N THR A 116 1.27 9.84 9.22
CA THR A 116 1.17 11.00 8.34
C THR A 116 0.21 10.77 7.15
N ASN A 117 0.72 10.40 5.98
CA ASN A 117 -0.05 10.07 4.78
C ASN A 117 0.04 8.59 4.37
N PHE A 118 0.80 7.79 5.12
CA PHE A 118 0.82 6.33 5.03
C PHE A 118 -0.28 5.74 5.89
N MET A 119 -1.02 4.78 5.35
CA MET A 119 -2.11 4.11 6.04
C MET A 119 -2.12 2.65 5.66
N ASN A 120 -2.32 1.76 6.63
CA ASN A 120 -2.63 0.37 6.36
C ASN A 120 -4.15 0.21 6.21
N PRO A 121 -4.67 -0.11 5.02
CA PRO A 121 -6.12 -0.26 4.83
C PRO A 121 -6.73 -1.38 5.70
N SER A 122 -5.94 -2.39 6.06
CA SER A 122 -6.41 -3.49 6.90
C SER A 122 -6.51 -3.12 8.38
N ARG A 123 -5.87 -2.03 8.82
CA ARG A 123 -5.81 -1.63 10.24
C ARG A 123 -6.44 -0.26 10.54
N SER A 124 -6.39 0.67 9.58
CA SER A 124 -6.85 2.05 9.76
C SER A 124 -8.35 2.25 9.53
N SER A 125 -8.86 3.44 9.88
CA SER A 125 -10.23 3.86 9.59
C SER A 125 -10.32 4.52 8.21
N PRO A 126 -11.33 4.21 7.38
CA PRO A 126 -11.55 4.89 6.10
C PRO A 126 -12.27 6.25 6.26
N VAL A 127 -12.65 6.64 7.48
CA VAL A 127 -13.36 7.90 7.75
C VAL A 127 -12.44 9.09 7.52
N ASN A 128 -13.02 10.20 7.05
CA ASN A 128 -12.33 11.47 6.78
C ASN A 128 -11.30 11.40 5.63
N LEU A 129 -11.36 10.36 4.80
CA LEU A 129 -10.65 10.34 3.53
C LEU A 129 -11.41 11.14 2.49
N GLU A 130 -10.69 12.02 1.81
CA GLU A 130 -11.21 12.80 0.71
C GLU A 130 -11.02 12.04 -0.60
N VAL A 131 -12.10 11.82 -1.32
CA VAL A 131 -12.07 11.35 -2.70
C VAL A 131 -12.01 12.58 -3.61
N ARG A 132 -10.88 12.76 -4.30
CA ARG A 132 -10.68 13.86 -5.25
C ARG A 132 -10.76 13.35 -6.68
N GLU A 133 -11.60 13.97 -7.49
CA GLU A 133 -11.63 13.72 -8.93
C GLU A 133 -10.44 14.40 -9.61
N VAL A 134 -9.79 13.69 -10.53
CA VAL A 134 -8.78 14.26 -11.42
C VAL A 134 -9.49 14.88 -12.63
N PRO A 135 -9.42 16.21 -12.81
CA PRO A 135 -10.14 16.90 -13.88
C PRO A 135 -9.86 16.28 -15.25
N GLY A 136 -10.93 15.96 -15.99
CA GLY A 136 -10.86 15.46 -17.37
C GLY A 136 -10.48 14.00 -17.54
N LEU A 137 -10.18 13.25 -16.47
CA LEU A 137 -9.79 11.83 -16.56
C LEU A 137 -10.82 10.84 -15.98
N ASN A 138 -11.90 11.32 -15.34
CA ASN A 138 -12.88 10.49 -14.62
C ASN A 138 -12.21 9.47 -13.68
N ARG A 139 -11.15 9.92 -13.00
CA ARG A 139 -10.36 9.16 -12.02
C ARG A 139 -10.53 9.81 -10.67
N HIS A 140 -10.61 8.99 -9.64
CA HIS A 140 -10.83 9.40 -8.27
C HIS A 140 -9.69 8.87 -7.42
N HIS A 141 -9.06 9.75 -6.67
CA HIS A 141 -7.88 9.48 -5.87
C HIS A 141 -8.19 9.73 -4.40
N LEU A 142 -7.59 8.94 -3.50
CA LEU A 142 -7.71 9.14 -2.06
C LEU A 142 -6.69 10.16 -1.56
N TYR A 143 -7.17 11.09 -0.74
CA TYR A 143 -6.40 12.12 -0.07
C TYR A 143 -6.75 12.16 1.42
N ARG A 144 -5.79 12.59 2.22
CA ARG A 144 -5.95 12.93 3.63
C ARG A 144 -5.18 14.20 3.92
N ASN A 145 -5.82 15.18 4.55
CA ASN A 145 -5.19 16.46 4.91
C ASN A 145 -4.47 17.15 3.73
N GLY A 146 -5.03 17.06 2.53
CA GLY A 146 -4.43 17.64 1.31
C GLY A 146 -3.31 16.83 0.66
N HIS A 147 -2.94 15.67 1.21
CA HIS A 147 -1.90 14.79 0.68
C HIS A 147 -2.48 13.50 0.10
N PRO A 148 -1.92 12.94 -1.00
CA PRO A 148 -2.26 11.62 -1.47
C PRO A 148 -2.06 10.56 -0.38
N VAL A 149 -3.05 9.69 -0.20
CA VAL A 149 -2.91 8.53 0.70
C VAL A 149 -2.01 7.49 0.05
N VAL A 150 -1.06 6.98 0.83
CA VAL A 150 -0.24 5.82 0.48
C VAL A 150 -0.71 4.65 1.33
N GLY A 151 -1.40 3.72 0.69
CA GLY A 151 -1.68 2.41 1.26
C GLY A 151 -0.38 1.65 1.49
N VAL A 152 -0.27 1.02 2.65
CA VAL A 152 0.84 0.12 3.01
C VAL A 152 0.24 -1.23 3.35
N SER A 153 0.67 -2.28 2.66
CA SER A 153 0.18 -3.64 2.92
C SER A 153 1.31 -4.66 2.80
N ALA A 154 1.40 -5.56 3.78
CA ALA A 154 2.24 -6.73 3.71
C ALA A 154 1.55 -7.82 2.87
N VAL A 155 2.33 -8.48 2.02
CA VAL A 155 1.85 -9.52 1.11
C VAL A 155 2.83 -10.67 1.01
N PHE A 156 2.31 -11.86 0.74
CA PHE A 156 3.06 -12.93 0.12
C PHE A 156 3.24 -12.62 -1.36
N LEU A 157 4.48 -12.61 -1.85
CA LEU A 157 4.77 -12.26 -3.23
C LEU A 157 4.49 -13.44 -4.19
N GLU A 158 3.48 -13.31 -5.04
CA GLU A 158 3.15 -14.30 -6.09
C GLU A 158 3.90 -14.02 -7.40
N HIS A 159 4.17 -12.76 -7.72
CA HIS A 159 4.92 -12.41 -8.92
C HIS A 159 5.59 -11.06 -8.80
N SER A 160 6.82 -10.95 -9.31
CA SER A 160 7.55 -9.69 -9.44
C SER A 160 7.97 -9.48 -10.89
N GLN A 161 7.65 -8.30 -11.43
CA GLN A 161 8.10 -7.86 -12.73
C GLN A 161 8.39 -6.36 -12.69
N ILE A 162 9.49 -6.00 -12.03
CA ILE A 162 9.87 -4.62 -11.70
C ILE A 162 11.04 -4.12 -12.54
N MET A 163 11.86 -5.03 -13.09
CA MET A 163 13.01 -4.68 -13.91
C MET A 163 12.58 -4.23 -15.31
N THR A 164 11.78 -5.05 -15.99
CA THR A 164 11.30 -4.80 -17.35
C THR A 164 9.76 -4.76 -17.40
N PRO A 165 9.16 -3.82 -18.15
CA PRO A 165 7.73 -3.85 -18.38
C PRO A 165 7.31 -5.11 -19.15
N SER A 166 6.06 -5.52 -18.96
CA SER A 166 5.50 -6.71 -19.61
C SER A 166 5.45 -6.48 -21.12
N THR A 167 5.89 -7.48 -21.88
CA THR A 167 5.93 -7.44 -23.35
C THR A 167 4.66 -7.99 -23.99
N SER A 168 3.78 -8.60 -23.20
CA SER A 168 2.49 -9.13 -23.62
C SER A 168 1.35 -8.50 -22.82
N GLY A 169 0.23 -8.21 -23.51
CA GLY A 169 -0.94 -7.59 -22.89
C GLY A 169 -0.75 -6.10 -22.59
N LEU A 170 -0.99 -5.70 -21.34
CA LEU A 170 -0.77 -4.32 -20.88
C LEU A 170 0.70 -4.15 -20.55
N THR A 171 1.39 -3.26 -21.25
CA THR A 171 2.79 -2.93 -20.96
C THR A 171 2.84 -2.14 -19.65
N GLN A 172 3.38 -2.75 -18.60
CA GLN A 172 3.57 -2.14 -17.27
C GLN A 172 4.57 -2.95 -16.45
N LYS A 173 5.07 -2.35 -15.37
CA LYS A 173 5.79 -3.06 -14.31
C LYS A 173 4.84 -3.30 -13.15
N PHE A 174 4.98 -4.42 -12.45
CA PHE A 174 4.07 -4.75 -11.37
C PHE A 174 4.64 -5.77 -10.38
N ILE A 175 4.00 -5.82 -9.22
CA ILE A 175 4.08 -6.90 -8.25
C ILE A 175 2.66 -7.44 -8.06
N ARG A 176 2.50 -8.76 -7.92
CA ARG A 176 1.27 -9.40 -7.48
C ARG A 176 1.48 -10.03 -6.12
N GLY A 177 0.62 -9.68 -5.18
CA GLY A 177 0.74 -10.10 -3.79
C GLY A 177 -0.57 -10.64 -3.25
N ILE A 178 -0.48 -11.68 -2.43
CA ILE A 178 -1.59 -12.26 -1.68
C ILE A 178 -1.56 -11.67 -0.28
N LEU A 179 -2.66 -11.07 0.16
CA LEU A 179 -2.79 -10.56 1.52
C LEU A 179 -3.09 -11.71 2.50
N HIS A 180 -2.80 -11.47 3.77
CA HIS A 180 -3.19 -12.36 4.86
C HIS A 180 -4.71 -12.44 5.00
N SER A 181 -5.22 -13.56 5.51
CA SER A 181 -6.66 -13.91 5.58
C SER A 181 -7.55 -12.79 6.14
N GLN A 182 -7.44 -12.46 7.42
CA GLN A 182 -8.23 -11.39 8.03
C GLN A 182 -7.87 -10.01 7.47
N GLU A 183 -6.62 -9.80 7.06
CA GLU A 183 -6.17 -8.53 6.47
C GLU A 183 -6.85 -8.24 5.12
N TRP A 184 -7.08 -9.29 4.33
CA TRP A 184 -7.77 -9.22 3.04
C TRP A 184 -9.19 -8.71 3.18
N GLU A 185 -9.99 -9.32 4.06
CA GLU A 185 -11.38 -8.91 4.30
C GLU A 185 -11.49 -7.43 4.71
N ARG A 186 -10.57 -7.01 5.60
CA ARG A 186 -10.51 -5.62 6.07
C ARG A 186 -10.04 -4.66 4.98
N PHE A 187 -9.03 -5.03 4.20
CA PHE A 187 -8.55 -4.25 3.05
C PHE A 187 -9.69 -3.97 2.06
N VAL A 188 -10.43 -5.02 1.66
CA VAL A 188 -11.52 -4.91 0.69
C VAL A 188 -12.62 -3.98 1.20
N ALA A 189 -13.07 -4.20 2.44
CA ALA A 189 -14.08 -3.37 3.09
C ALA A 189 -13.65 -1.91 3.20
N TRP A 190 -12.41 -1.67 3.65
CA TRP A 190 -11.85 -0.33 3.79
C TRP A 190 -11.84 0.43 2.47
N VAL A 191 -11.37 -0.20 1.38
CA VAL A 191 -11.29 0.44 0.06
C VAL A 191 -12.69 0.77 -0.47
N CYS A 192 -13.63 -0.16 -0.33
CA CYS A 192 -15.03 0.02 -0.72
C CYS A 192 -15.67 1.19 0.05
N MET A 193 -15.49 1.24 1.37
CA MET A 193 -15.98 2.34 2.20
C MET A 193 -15.32 3.67 1.83
N ALA A 194 -14.00 3.71 1.67
CA ALA A 194 -13.24 4.91 1.35
C ALA A 194 -13.71 5.56 0.03
N PHE A 195 -14.00 4.74 -0.99
CA PHE A 195 -14.56 5.22 -2.26
C PHE A 195 -16.09 5.37 -2.29
N GLY A 196 -16.78 4.90 -1.25
CA GLY A 196 -18.25 4.87 -1.20
C GLY A 196 -18.86 3.98 -2.27
N GLN A 197 -18.24 2.83 -2.54
CA GLN A 197 -18.74 1.82 -3.48
C GLN A 197 -18.95 0.49 -2.76
N PRO A 198 -20.07 -0.22 -2.97
CA PRO A 198 -20.28 -1.54 -2.37
C PRO A 198 -19.40 -2.62 -3.03
N ALA A 199 -19.05 -2.44 -4.29
CA ALA A 199 -18.21 -3.35 -5.05
C ALA A 199 -17.33 -2.58 -6.05
N LEU A 200 -16.12 -3.09 -6.28
CA LEU A 200 -15.16 -2.56 -7.23
C LEU A 200 -14.54 -3.71 -8.03
N HIS A 201 -14.37 -3.56 -9.33
CA HIS A 201 -13.52 -4.48 -10.08
C HIS A 201 -12.05 -4.22 -9.77
N ALA A 202 -11.20 -5.23 -9.73
CA ALA A 202 -9.78 -5.05 -9.46
C ALA A 202 -8.92 -5.93 -10.38
N GLN A 203 -7.63 -5.57 -10.50
CA GLN A 203 -6.60 -6.44 -11.07
C GLN A 203 -6.24 -7.55 -10.08
N LEU A 204 -7.21 -8.41 -9.80
CA LEU A 204 -7.14 -9.57 -8.92
C LEU A 204 -7.30 -10.85 -9.75
N ALA A 205 -6.36 -11.77 -9.58
CA ALA A 205 -6.41 -13.12 -10.14
C ALA A 205 -5.65 -14.07 -9.22
N LYS A 206 -6.09 -15.34 -9.11
CA LYS A 206 -5.47 -16.33 -8.23
C LYS A 206 -5.23 -15.81 -6.81
N ASP A 207 -6.20 -15.10 -6.25
CA ASP A 207 -6.13 -14.49 -4.91
C ASP A 207 -5.04 -13.41 -4.72
N ALA A 208 -4.30 -13.07 -5.78
CA ALA A 208 -3.22 -12.09 -5.75
C ALA A 208 -3.66 -10.76 -6.38
N LEU A 209 -3.58 -9.70 -5.59
CA LEU A 209 -3.84 -8.33 -6.01
C LEU A 209 -2.61 -7.75 -6.70
N GLN A 210 -2.82 -7.10 -7.85
CA GLN A 210 -1.74 -6.46 -8.60
C GLN A 210 -1.53 -5.01 -8.18
N PHE A 211 -0.27 -4.67 -7.89
CA PHE A 211 0.23 -3.32 -7.67
C PHE A 211 1.13 -2.95 -8.85
N SER A 212 0.76 -1.95 -9.65
CA SER A 212 1.43 -1.71 -10.93
C SER A 212 1.70 -0.24 -11.24
N THR A 213 2.62 -0.02 -12.17
CA THR A 213 2.82 1.30 -12.80
C THR A 213 1.67 1.58 -13.78
N ARG A 214 1.61 2.80 -14.34
CA ARG A 214 0.57 3.15 -15.33
C ARG A 214 0.63 2.21 -16.54
N PRO A 215 -0.46 1.55 -16.92
CA PRO A 215 -0.46 0.71 -18.11
C PRO A 215 -0.38 1.54 -19.39
N ARG A 216 0.39 1.04 -20.36
CA ARG A 216 0.36 1.49 -21.76
C ARG A 216 -0.20 0.37 -22.63
N PHE A 217 -1.13 0.74 -23.51
CA PHE A 217 -1.53 -0.14 -24.61
C PHE A 217 -0.56 0.10 -25.76
N ASP A 218 0.28 -0.88 -26.07
CA ASP A 218 1.08 -0.84 -27.28
C ASP A 218 0.15 -1.08 -28.47
N SER A 219 -0.28 0.01 -29.11
CA SER A 219 -1.04 -0.06 -30.34
C SER A 219 -0.13 -0.64 -31.42
N LYS A 220 -0.53 -1.76 -32.03
CA LYS A 220 0.13 -2.33 -33.21
C LYS A 220 0.00 -1.45 -34.48
N ASP A 221 -0.60 -0.26 -34.38
CA ASP A 221 -0.92 0.65 -35.48
C ASP A 221 -0.12 1.98 -35.49
N ASP A 222 1.14 1.98 -35.08
CA ASP A 222 1.97 3.20 -35.08
C ASP A 222 2.49 3.61 -36.49
N ASN A 223 1.82 3.17 -37.56
CA ASN A 223 2.16 3.51 -38.95
C ASN A 223 1.28 4.63 -39.56
N LYS A 224 0.45 5.33 -38.76
CA LYS A 224 -0.24 6.53 -39.23
C LYS A 224 0.64 7.78 -39.04
N LYS A 225 1.17 8.25 -40.16
CA LYS A 225 1.89 9.53 -40.39
C LYS A 225 1.60 10.58 -39.31
N LYS A 226 2.54 10.73 -38.35
CA LYS A 226 2.57 11.91 -37.48
C LYS A 226 2.96 13.11 -38.33
N THR A 227 2.05 14.08 -38.45
CA THR A 227 2.37 15.43 -38.91
C THR A 227 3.53 15.98 -38.08
N LYS A 228 4.48 16.66 -38.73
CA LYS A 228 5.64 17.30 -38.11
C LYS A 228 5.19 18.29 -37.04
N ASN A 229 5.08 17.84 -35.79
CA ASN A 229 4.89 18.70 -34.64
C ASN A 229 6.24 19.36 -34.32
N LEU A 230 6.27 20.69 -34.38
CA LEU A 230 7.39 21.58 -34.01
C LEU A 230 7.86 21.42 -32.56
N PHE A 231 7.14 20.65 -31.75
CA PHE A 231 7.41 20.44 -30.34
C PHE A 231 7.50 18.94 -30.06
N THR A 232 8.60 18.53 -29.45
CA THR A 232 8.76 17.19 -28.93
C THR A 232 8.13 17.16 -27.54
N ASN A 233 7.39 16.10 -27.22
CA ASN A 233 6.94 15.85 -25.85
C ASN A 233 8.05 15.13 -25.03
N THR A 234 9.28 15.14 -25.55
CA THR A 234 10.45 14.51 -24.95
C THR A 234 11.03 15.48 -23.93
N ARG A 235 10.87 15.18 -22.64
CA ARG A 235 11.50 15.97 -21.57
C ARG A 235 13.02 15.96 -21.75
N SER A 236 13.64 17.13 -21.60
CA SER A 236 15.09 17.27 -21.67
C SER A 236 15.75 16.53 -20.50
N PRO A 237 16.83 15.76 -20.72
CA PRO A 237 17.62 15.18 -19.63
C PRO A 237 18.26 16.28 -18.76
N SER A 238 18.36 17.51 -19.25
CA SER A 238 18.88 18.68 -18.54
C SER A 238 17.85 19.36 -17.61
N THR A 239 16.58 18.94 -17.62
CA THR A 239 15.56 19.41 -16.68
C THR A 239 15.21 18.29 -15.71
N ARG A 240 16.09 18.04 -14.73
CA ARG A 240 15.72 17.32 -13.52
C ARG A 240 14.98 18.28 -12.60
N SER A 241 13.69 18.04 -12.36
CA SER A 241 13.07 18.54 -11.13
C SER A 241 13.80 17.88 -9.97
N ALA A 242 14.30 18.68 -9.04
CA ALA A 242 14.87 18.20 -7.78
C ALA A 242 13.74 17.62 -6.91
N ASN A 243 13.21 16.46 -7.30
CA ASN A 243 12.23 15.74 -6.50
C ASN A 243 12.99 14.96 -5.44
N SER A 244 12.67 15.18 -4.17
CA SER A 244 12.91 14.15 -3.16
C SER A 244 12.19 12.88 -3.66
N PRO A 245 12.85 11.73 -3.74
CA PRO A 245 12.31 10.54 -4.39
C PRO A 245 11.01 10.02 -3.75
N ASN A 246 10.69 10.42 -2.51
CA ASN A 246 9.57 9.85 -1.74
C ASN A 246 8.30 10.72 -1.72
N ARG A 247 8.29 11.92 -2.32
CA ARG A 247 7.12 12.81 -2.24
C ARG A 247 6.13 12.53 -3.37
N ILE A 248 5.04 11.86 -3.04
CA ILE A 248 3.91 11.66 -3.96
C ILE A 248 3.09 12.95 -4.04
N THR A 249 2.95 13.47 -5.25
CA THR A 249 2.14 14.64 -5.60
C THR A 249 0.97 14.20 -6.48
N ALA A 250 0.03 15.11 -6.75
CA ALA A 250 -1.07 14.84 -7.69
C ALA A 250 -0.56 14.34 -9.07
N ASP A 251 0.61 14.84 -9.50
CA ASP A 251 1.22 14.48 -10.79
C ASP A 251 1.91 13.10 -10.76
N THR A 252 2.45 12.69 -9.60
CA THR A 252 3.18 11.43 -9.40
C THR A 252 2.35 10.33 -8.74
N PHE A 253 1.02 10.51 -8.64
CA PHE A 253 0.10 9.54 -8.02
C PHE A 253 0.25 8.11 -8.54
N ALA A 254 0.72 7.93 -9.79
CA ALA A 254 1.12 6.65 -10.32
C ALA A 254 2.41 6.81 -11.13
N LEU A 255 3.35 5.89 -10.93
CA LEU A 255 4.62 5.86 -11.66
C LEU A 255 4.38 5.68 -13.18
N PRO A 256 5.24 6.26 -14.05
CA PRO A 256 5.19 6.02 -15.49
C PRO A 256 5.29 4.52 -15.82
N THR A 257 4.82 4.12 -17.01
CA THR A 257 4.80 2.72 -17.46
C THR A 257 6.15 2.01 -17.30
N ASP A 258 7.21 2.66 -17.76
CA ASP A 258 8.61 2.24 -17.71
C ASP A 258 9.36 2.78 -16.49
N GLY A 259 8.64 3.46 -15.58
CA GLY A 259 9.19 4.07 -14.39
C GLY A 259 9.95 3.08 -13.50
N TYR A 260 10.99 3.56 -12.85
CA TYR A 260 11.68 2.80 -11.82
C TYR A 260 10.78 2.65 -10.59
N ILE A 261 10.58 1.42 -10.11
CA ILE A 261 9.92 1.13 -8.84
C ILE A 261 11.05 0.98 -7.80
N PRO A 262 11.17 1.88 -6.82
CA PRO A 262 12.08 1.71 -5.70
C PRO A 262 11.75 0.44 -4.94
N VAL A 263 12.73 -0.46 -4.84
CA VAL A 263 12.65 -1.64 -3.98
C VAL A 263 13.80 -1.61 -2.99
N TYR A 264 13.45 -1.81 -1.72
CA TYR A 264 14.35 -1.72 -0.59
C TYR A 264 14.51 -3.10 0.08
N ASP A 265 15.68 -3.37 0.63
CA ASP A 265 16.00 -4.60 1.35
C ASP A 265 16.12 -4.28 2.85
N ALA A 266 15.13 -4.70 3.62
CA ALA A 266 15.10 -4.50 5.07
C ALA A 266 15.60 -5.72 5.87
N ARG A 267 15.96 -6.83 5.20
CA ARG A 267 16.29 -8.11 5.89
C ARG A 267 17.40 -8.00 6.93
N SER A 268 18.32 -7.05 6.73
CA SER A 268 19.48 -6.83 7.61
C SER A 268 19.52 -5.43 8.25
N SER A 269 18.48 -4.62 8.07
CA SER A 269 18.44 -3.24 8.54
C SER A 269 17.39 -3.09 9.65
N PRO A 270 17.69 -2.47 10.80
CA PRO A 270 16.64 -2.11 11.75
C PRO A 270 15.71 -1.08 11.09
N PHE A 271 14.43 -1.39 11.00
CA PHE A 271 13.42 -0.54 10.37
C PHE A 271 12.07 -0.74 11.07
N ASP A 272 11.51 0.34 11.59
CA ASP A 272 10.20 0.36 12.24
C ASP A 272 9.17 1.02 11.32
N PHE A 273 8.21 0.24 10.82
CA PHE A 273 7.15 0.74 9.95
C PHE A 273 6.25 1.80 10.62
N HIS A 274 6.23 1.89 11.95
CA HIS A 274 5.44 2.92 12.64
C HIS A 274 6.13 4.30 12.64
N HIS A 275 7.43 4.37 12.38
CA HIS A 275 8.22 5.60 12.56
C HIS A 275 9.15 5.93 11.39
N ASP A 276 9.63 4.92 10.67
CA ASP A 276 10.69 5.07 9.66
C ASP A 276 10.17 5.15 8.22
N LEU A 277 8.87 4.96 7.98
CA LEU A 277 8.26 5.06 6.65
C LEU A 277 8.59 6.37 5.89
N PRO A 278 8.60 7.56 6.53
CA PRO A 278 9.04 8.79 5.86
C PRO A 278 10.50 8.73 5.36
N ASN A 279 11.33 7.91 6.01
CA ASN A 279 12.76 7.74 5.75
C ASN A 279 13.09 6.46 4.97
N ILE A 280 12.12 5.74 4.42
CA ILE A 280 12.29 4.46 3.71
C ILE A 280 13.47 4.40 2.71
N SER A 281 13.79 5.53 2.08
CA SER A 281 14.94 5.63 1.16
C SER A 281 16.32 5.48 1.81
N SER A 282 16.41 5.43 3.14
CA SER A 282 17.65 5.12 3.86
C SER A 282 17.97 3.62 3.85
N LEU A 283 17.00 2.77 3.54
CA LEU A 283 17.22 1.32 3.41
C LEU A 283 18.11 1.00 2.20
N PRO A 284 18.91 -0.08 2.27
CA PRO A 284 19.59 -0.63 1.10
C PRO A 284 18.62 -0.91 -0.04
N HIS A 285 19.07 -0.75 -1.29
CA HIS A 285 18.26 -1.07 -2.45
C HIS A 285 18.35 -2.56 -2.82
N TRP A 286 17.19 -3.18 -3.04
CA TRP A 286 17.11 -4.51 -3.65
C TRP A 286 17.57 -4.47 -5.11
N GLN A 287 18.23 -5.53 -5.58
CA GLN A 287 18.69 -5.66 -6.97
C GLN A 287 17.97 -6.80 -7.68
N GLY A 288 17.44 -6.54 -8.87
CA GLY A 288 16.71 -7.52 -9.66
C GLY A 288 15.24 -7.63 -9.27
N ASP A 289 14.55 -8.63 -9.82
CA ASP A 289 13.19 -8.97 -9.41
C ASP A 289 13.21 -9.66 -8.03
N ILE A 290 12.11 -9.52 -7.29
CA ILE A 290 11.98 -10.09 -5.96
C ILE A 290 11.56 -11.58 -6.11
N PRO A 291 12.20 -12.54 -5.39
CA PRO A 291 11.87 -13.96 -5.47
C PRO A 291 10.42 -14.27 -5.10
N TYR A 292 9.80 -15.20 -5.82
CA TYR A 292 8.50 -15.77 -5.43
C TYR A 292 8.51 -16.22 -3.97
N GLY A 293 7.39 -16.05 -3.26
CA GLY A 293 7.26 -16.46 -1.87
C GLY A 293 7.85 -15.49 -0.85
N SER A 294 8.45 -14.39 -1.28
CA SER A 294 8.98 -13.38 -0.36
C SER A 294 7.88 -12.68 0.44
N PHE A 295 8.19 -12.32 1.69
CA PHE A 295 7.40 -11.36 2.47
C PHE A 295 7.76 -9.95 2.00
N VAL A 296 6.80 -9.27 1.39
CA VAL A 296 7.00 -7.93 0.83
C VAL A 296 5.99 -6.96 1.42
N VAL A 297 6.44 -5.77 1.80
CA VAL A 297 5.56 -4.65 2.14
C VAL A 297 5.50 -3.71 0.95
N VAL A 298 4.30 -3.47 0.43
CA VAL A 298 4.10 -2.63 -0.75
C VAL A 298 3.48 -1.31 -0.33
N GLY A 299 4.09 -0.21 -0.78
CA GLY A 299 3.51 1.13 -0.73
C GLY A 299 2.85 1.46 -2.05
N PHE A 300 1.57 1.84 -2.02
CA PHE A 300 0.78 2.10 -3.22
C PHE A 300 -0.22 3.22 -3.00
N THR A 301 -0.63 3.88 -4.08
CA THR A 301 -1.80 4.77 -4.05
C THR A 301 -3.02 4.05 -4.62
N LEU A 302 -4.22 4.54 -4.29
CA LEU A 302 -5.47 3.94 -4.75
C LEU A 302 -6.19 4.89 -5.72
N THR A 303 -6.49 4.39 -6.92
CA THR A 303 -7.29 5.08 -7.93
C THR A 303 -8.56 4.29 -8.21
N MET A 304 -9.72 4.95 -8.13
CA MET A 304 -10.97 4.43 -8.67
C MET A 304 -11.28 5.12 -9.99
N TYR A 305 -11.64 4.36 -11.03
CA TYR A 305 -12.00 4.89 -12.33
C TYR A 305 -13.11 4.07 -12.98
N ARG A 306 -13.82 4.67 -13.93
CA ARG A 306 -14.80 3.94 -14.73
C ARG A 306 -14.12 3.30 -15.94
N ALA A 307 -14.09 1.98 -16.01
CA ALA A 307 -13.56 1.24 -17.15
C ALA A 307 -14.48 1.37 -18.39
N LYS A 308 -13.96 0.98 -19.56
CA LYS A 308 -14.70 1.09 -20.85
C LYS A 308 -16.01 0.30 -20.88
N ASN A 309 -16.09 -0.80 -20.12
CA ASN A 309 -17.31 -1.60 -19.96
C ASN A 309 -18.32 -0.96 -18.99
N GLY A 310 -18.02 0.21 -18.43
CA GLY A 310 -18.87 0.94 -17.50
C GLY A 310 -18.64 0.59 -16.02
N ASN A 311 -17.84 -0.44 -15.71
CA ASN A 311 -17.62 -0.88 -14.33
C ASN A 311 -16.73 0.10 -13.57
N MET A 312 -16.99 0.28 -12.27
CA MET A 312 -16.08 0.98 -11.38
C MET A 312 -14.91 0.04 -11.06
N THR A 313 -13.70 0.49 -11.30
CA THR A 313 -12.48 -0.32 -11.20
C THR A 313 -11.47 0.36 -10.29
N LEU A 314 -10.89 -0.44 -9.41
CA LEU A 314 -9.77 -0.11 -8.55
C LEU A 314 -8.45 -0.39 -9.26
N ALA A 315 -7.54 0.56 -9.20
CA ALA A 315 -6.13 0.37 -9.48
C ALA A 315 -5.30 0.67 -8.23
N CYS A 316 -4.38 -0.24 -7.92
CA CYS A 316 -3.36 -0.06 -6.88
C CYS A 316 -2.06 0.35 -7.57
N ASN A 317 -1.72 1.64 -7.51
CA ASN A 317 -0.53 2.15 -8.22
C ASN A 317 0.68 2.06 -7.30
N ILE A 318 1.59 1.13 -7.60
CA ILE A 318 2.80 0.92 -6.79
C ILE A 318 3.67 2.18 -6.76
N GLN A 319 4.23 2.46 -5.58
CA GLN A 319 5.15 3.57 -5.31
C GLN A 319 6.51 3.06 -4.88
N TRP A 320 6.54 1.99 -4.08
CA TRP A 320 7.75 1.31 -3.62
C TRP A 320 7.40 -0.07 -3.07
N ALA A 321 8.42 -0.90 -2.85
CA ALA A 321 8.32 -2.16 -2.12
C ALA A 321 9.49 -2.33 -1.14
N VAL A 322 9.27 -3.04 -0.04
CA VAL A 322 10.29 -3.43 0.94
C VAL A 322 10.30 -4.94 1.07
N VAL A 323 11.46 -5.57 0.87
CA VAL A 323 11.67 -7.00 1.08
C VAL A 323 12.06 -7.21 2.54
N VAL A 324 11.22 -7.93 3.29
CA VAL A 324 11.42 -8.21 4.72
C VAL A 324 11.91 -9.64 4.94
N GLY A 325 11.43 -10.57 4.12
CA GLY A 325 11.83 -11.97 4.14
C GLY A 325 11.85 -12.55 2.75
N VAL A 326 12.76 -13.48 2.50
CA VAL A 326 12.81 -14.30 1.28
C VAL A 326 12.80 -15.77 1.69
N PRO A 327 12.17 -16.66 0.91
CA PRO A 327 12.29 -18.08 1.16
C PRO A 327 13.73 -18.53 0.90
N ASP A 328 14.14 -19.61 1.57
CA ASP A 328 15.42 -20.26 1.28
C ASP A 328 15.38 -20.87 -0.13
N GLU A 329 16.49 -20.87 -0.85
CA GLU A 329 16.54 -21.31 -2.27
C GLU A 329 16.23 -22.81 -2.48
N ASP A 330 16.07 -23.59 -1.40
CA ASP A 330 15.87 -25.04 -1.40
C ASP A 330 14.40 -25.50 -1.24
N LEU A 331 13.41 -24.60 -1.31
CA LEU A 331 11.97 -24.91 -1.17
C LEU A 331 11.20 -25.05 -2.49
#